data_AF-A0A528G7J7-F1
#
_entry.id   AF-A0A528G7J7-F1
#
_cell.length_a   1.000
_cell.length_b   1.000
_cell.length_c   1.000
_cell.angle_alpha   90.00
_cell.angle_beta   90.00
_cell.angle_gamma   90.00
#
_symmetry.space_group_name_H-M   'P 1'
#
loop_
_entity.id
_entity.type
_entity.pdbx_description
1 polymer ?
#
loop_
_entity_poly.entity_id
_entity_poly.type
_entity_poly.pdbx_seq_one_letter_code
_entity_poly.pdbx_strand_id
1 'polypeptide(L)' 'MTKVEVLFFDVLGTVVDWRGSIAAAASSFLKRHDALHIDASAFADAWV' A
#
# COMPACT_ATOMS: atom_id res chain seq x y z
N MET A 1 -3.03 -39.67 3.85
CA MET A 1 -3.06 -38.26 3.36
C MET A 1 -2.62 -37.38 4.49
N THR A 2 -1.69 -36.45 4.26
CA THR A 2 -1.24 -35.48 5.26
C THR A 2 -2.28 -34.36 5.38
N LYS A 3 -2.70 -34.06 6.62
CA LYS A 3 -3.62 -32.97 6.94
C LYS A 3 -2.80 -31.71 7.17
N VAL A 4 -3.13 -30.62 6.48
CA VAL A 4 -2.52 -29.31 6.75
C VAL A 4 -3.16 -28.73 8.00
N GLU A 5 -2.34 -28.26 8.94
CA GLU A 5 -2.81 -27.76 10.24
C GLU A 5 -2.72 -26.24 10.37
N VAL A 6 -1.79 -25.59 9.65
CA VAL A 6 -1.58 -24.14 9.70
C VAL A 6 -1.15 -23.62 8.33
N LEU A 7 -1.65 -22.43 7.96
CA LEU A 7 -1.16 -21.61 6.85
C LEU A 7 -0.75 -20.24 7.40
N PHE A 8 0.41 -19.77 6.98
CA PHE A 8 0.86 -18.41 7.26
C PHE A 8 0.76 -17.56 6.00
N PHE A 9 0.50 -16.27 6.22
CA PHE A 9 0.46 -15.27 5.18
C PHE A 9 1.36 -14.12 5.59
N ASP A 10 2.07 -13.57 4.61
CA ASP A 10 2.62 -12.23 4.75
C ASP A 10 1.46 -11.23 4.86
N VAL A 11 1.69 -10.08 5.47
CA VAL A 11 0.68 -9.03 5.58
C VAL A 11 0.74 -8.14 4.34
N LEU A 12 1.94 -7.65 4.01
CA LEU A 12 2.14 -6.63 2.99
C LEU A 12 1.92 -7.22 1.59
N GLY A 13 0.84 -6.82 0.92
CA GLY A 13 0.55 -7.23 -0.45
C GLY A 13 0.02 -8.66 -0.58
N THR A 14 -0.14 -9.37 0.54
CA THR A 14 -0.78 -10.70 0.59
C THR A 14 -2.14 -10.64 1.28
N VAL A 15 -2.25 -9.97 2.44
CA VAL A 15 -3.53 -9.82 3.16
C VAL A 15 -4.11 -8.42 3.00
N VAL A 16 -3.26 -7.40 2.83
CA VAL A 16 -3.71 -6.00 2.69
C VAL A 16 -3.15 -5.32 1.46
N ASP A 17 -3.97 -4.48 0.83
CA ASP A 17 -3.52 -3.49 -0.15
C ASP A 17 -2.85 -2.31 0.56
N TRP A 18 -1.57 -2.49 0.87
CA TRP A 18 -0.77 -1.46 1.51
C TRP A 18 -0.43 -0.32 0.54
N ARG A 19 -0.18 -0.62 -0.75
CA ARG A 19 0.17 0.39 -1.76
C ARG A 19 -0.96 1.38 -1.99
N GLY A 20 -2.18 0.90 -2.18
CA GLY A 20 -3.36 1.76 -2.34
C GLY A 20 -3.62 2.62 -1.10
N SER A 21 -3.43 2.04 0.10
CA SER A 21 -3.57 2.77 1.36
C SER A 21 -2.56 3.93 1.49
N ILE A 22 -1.30 3.69 1.12
CA ILE A 22 -0.26 4.73 1.10
C ILE A 22 -0.56 5.80 0.04
N ALA A 23 -0.95 5.41 -1.18
CA ALA A 23 -1.31 6.36 -2.23
C ALA A 23 -2.48 7.27 -1.81
N ALA A 24 -3.51 6.73 -1.15
CA ALA A 24 -4.65 7.51 -0.64
C ALA A 24 -4.23 8.52 0.45
N ALA A 25 -3.37 8.08 1.39
CA ALA A 25 -2.85 8.94 2.43
C ALA A 25 -1.95 10.05 1.86
N ALA A 26 -1.06 9.70 0.93
CA ALA A 26 -0.19 10.63 0.22
C ALA A 26 -0.99 11.67 -0.57
N SER A 27 -1.98 11.24 -1.35
CA SER A 27 -2.88 12.14 -2.09
C SER A 27 -3.58 13.14 -1.16
N SER A 28 -4.10 12.66 -0.02
CA SER A 28 -4.73 13.52 0.99
C SER A 28 -3.74 14.53 1.59
N PHE A 29 -2.49 14.13 1.82
CA PHE A 29 -1.43 15.01 2.30
C PHE A 29 -1.06 16.06 1.25
N LEU A 30 -0.77 15.65 0.01
CA LEU A 30 -0.37 16.52 -1.09
C LEU A 30 -1.44 17.59 -1.38
N LYS A 31 -2.72 17.20 -1.33
CA LYS A 31 -3.85 18.14 -1.49
C LYS A 31 -3.87 19.22 -0.39
N ARG A 32 -3.56 18.88 0.87
CA ARG A 32 -3.50 19.86 1.97
C ARG A 32 -2.36 20.86 1.81
N HIS A 33 -1.32 20.50 1.06
CA HIS A 33 -0.10 21.29 0.89
C HIS A 33 0.04 21.87 -0.53
N ASP A 34 -1.03 21.88 -1.32
CA ASP A 34 -1.06 22.39 -2.71
C ASP A 34 0.02 21.77 -3.63
N ALA A 35 0.38 20.52 -3.35
CA ALA A 35 1.42 19.76 -4.04
C ALA A 35 0.85 18.75 -5.04
N LEU A 36 -0.23 19.11 -5.74
CA LEU A 36 -0.97 18.22 -6.66
C LEU A 36 -0.17 17.81 -7.91
N HIS A 37 1.00 18.41 -8.15
CA HIS A 37 1.92 18.04 -9.22
C HIS A 37 2.70 16.74 -8.93
N ILE A 38 2.67 16.25 -7.68
CA ILE A 38 3.29 14.99 -7.28
C ILE A 38 2.29 13.86 -7.46
N ASP A 39 2.68 12.80 -8.17
CA ASP A 39 1.87 11.60 -8.34
C ASP A 39 1.98 10.70 -7.10
N ALA A 40 0.90 10.64 -6.33
CA ALA A 40 0.80 9.82 -5.12
C ALA A 40 0.92 8.31 -5.39
N SER A 41 0.49 7.85 -6.57
CA SER A 41 0.60 6.43 -6.94
C SER A 41 2.04 6.09 -7.29
N ALA A 42 2.69 6.92 -8.11
CA ALA A 42 4.11 6.75 -8.43
C ALA A 42 4.99 6.83 -7.16
N PHE A 43 4.64 7.71 -6.22
CA PHE A 43 5.28 7.77 -4.91
C PHE A 43 5.12 6.47 -4.10
N ALA A 44 3.89 5.94 -3.99
CA ALA A 44 3.65 4.68 -3.30
C ALA A 44 4.38 3.50 -3.97
N ASP A 45 4.50 3.53 -5.29
CA ASP A 45 5.23 2.53 -6.06
C ASP A 45 6.74 2.59 -5.85
N ALA A 46 7.31 3.77 -5.62
CA ALA A 46 8.74 3.97 -5.42
C ALA A 46 9.22 3.75 -3.97
N TRP A 47 8.32 3.51 -3.00
CA TRP A 47 8.66 3.40 -1.57
C TRP A 47 9.52 2.15 -1.22
N VAL A 48 9.69 1.19 -2.12
CA VAL A 48 10.30 -0.13 -1.83
C VAL A 48 11.79 -0.07 -1.50
#